data_AF-A0AAV1LI36-F1
#
_entry.id   AF-A0AAV1LI36-F1
#
_cell.length_a   1.000
_cell.length_b   1.000
_cell.length_c   1.000
_cell.angle_alpha   90.00
_cell.angle_beta   90.00
_cell.angle_gamma   90.00
#
_symmetry.space_group_name_H-M   'P 1'
#
loop_
_entity.id
_entity.type
_entity.pdbx_description
1 polymer ?
#
loop_
_entity_poly.entity_id
_entity_poly.type
_entity_poly.pdbx_seq_one_letter_code
_entity_poly.pdbx_strand_id
1 'polypeptide(L)'
;MDKNMELLLLKLDEKLEKQAEKITQSVTKNVMEALDEKMKTIIEENNFLKNKVSELEQKLIAVDKEKRKNNLVFFGIEEKGKSEGELVDYIKDLIVDMGVHMDSHEISNVYRIGKQKLSSHSIYHNPMEKTPYTQK
;
A
#
# COMPACT_ATOMS: atom_id res chain seq x y z
N MET A 1 -15.54 32.14 71.91
CA MET A 1 -15.63 30.72 71.52
C MET A 1 -15.28 30.52 70.04
N ASP A 2 -15.24 31.59 69.25
CA ASP A 2 -15.14 31.56 67.78
C ASP A 2 -13.75 31.23 67.22
N LYS A 3 -12.66 31.70 67.83
CA LYS A 3 -11.29 31.47 67.31
C LYS A 3 -10.91 29.99 67.22
N ASN A 4 -11.39 29.16 68.16
CA ASN A 4 -11.12 27.72 68.15
C ASN A 4 -11.94 26.99 67.07
N MET A 5 -13.16 27.47 66.78
CA MET A 5 -14.00 26.94 65.70
C MET A 5 -13.41 27.30 64.34
N GLU A 6 -12.98 28.55 64.17
CA GLU A 6 -12.35 29.07 62.95
C GLU A 6 -11.04 28.32 62.63
N LEU A 7 -10.20 28.08 63.64
CA LEU A 7 -8.99 27.26 63.49
C LEU A 7 -9.29 25.80 63.12
N LEU A 8 -10.41 25.26 63.59
CA LEU A 8 -10.82 23.89 63.30
C LEU A 8 -11.31 23.74 61.87
N LEU A 9 -12.08 24.72 61.36
CA LEU A 9 -12.51 24.79 59.96
C LEU A 9 -11.31 24.91 59.02
N LEU A 10 -10.37 25.81 59.31
CA LEU A 10 -9.14 25.96 58.51
C LEU A 10 -8.35 24.65 58.39
N LYS A 11 -8.17 23.92 59.49
CA LYS A 11 -7.50 22.61 59.46
C LYS A 11 -8.27 21.54 58.69
N LEU A 12 -9.60 21.66 58.66
CA LEU A 12 -10.47 20.74 57.94
C LEU A 12 -10.38 20.99 56.43
N ASP A 13 -10.37 22.25 56.02
CA ASP A 13 -10.13 22.67 54.63
C ASP A 13 -8.74 22.24 54.14
N GLU A 14 -7.67 22.50 54.90
CA GLU A 14 -6.31 22.03 54.56
C GLU A 14 -6.25 20.51 54.39
N LYS A 15 -7.01 19.76 55.21
CA LYS A 15 -7.04 18.30 55.15
C LYS A 15 -7.82 17.81 53.94
N LEU A 16 -8.93 18.49 53.59
CA LEU A 16 -9.72 18.19 52.40
C LEU A 16 -8.94 18.49 51.12
N GLU A 17 -8.23 19.61 51.04
CA GLU A 17 -7.36 19.96 49.91
C GLU A 17 -6.26 18.91 49.72
N LYS A 18 -5.54 18.55 50.78
CA LYS A 18 -4.52 17.48 50.73
C LYS A 18 -5.11 16.13 50.29
N GLN A 19 -6.35 15.84 50.69
CA GLN A 19 -7.01 14.60 50.30
C GLN A 19 -7.43 14.63 48.83
N ALA A 20 -7.94 15.77 48.35
CA ALA A 20 -8.28 16.00 46.95
C ALA A 20 -7.04 15.89 46.04
N GLU A 21 -5.91 16.46 46.44
CA GLU A 21 -4.64 16.34 45.73
C GLU A 21 -4.17 14.88 45.65
N LYS A 22 -4.18 14.16 46.77
CA LYS A 22 -3.79 12.74 46.80
C LYS A 22 -4.67 11.86 45.93
N ILE A 23 -5.99 12.09 45.96
CA ILE A 23 -6.94 11.36 45.11
C ILE A 23 -6.64 11.66 43.65
N THR A 24 -6.48 12.93 43.30
CA THR A 24 -6.20 13.35 41.92
C THR A 24 -4.90 12.71 41.43
N GLN A 25 -3.82 12.79 42.21
CA GLN A 25 -2.54 12.16 41.86
C GLN A 25 -2.65 10.65 41.70
N SER A 26 -3.34 9.97 42.62
CA SER A 26 -3.53 8.52 42.55
C SER A 26 -4.36 8.11 41.34
N VAL A 27 -5.45 8.83 41.04
CA VAL A 27 -6.30 8.54 39.89
C VAL A 27 -5.53 8.80 38.60
N THR A 28 -4.85 9.95 38.48
CA THR A 28 -4.04 10.27 37.31
C THR A 28 -2.95 9.24 37.07
N LYS A 29 -2.26 8.79 38.12
CA LYS A 29 -1.24 7.74 38.01
C LYS A 29 -1.84 6.44 37.50
N ASN A 30 -2.93 5.96 38.10
CA ASN A 30 -3.57 4.70 37.69
C ASN A 30 -4.09 4.77 36.25
N VAL A 31 -4.65 5.91 35.83
CA VAL A 31 -5.12 6.12 34.46
C VAL A 31 -3.93 6.12 33.49
N MET A 32 -2.82 6.78 33.85
CA MET A 32 -1.63 6.81 33.01
C MET A 32 -1.01 5.41 32.85
N GLU A 33 -0.89 4.65 33.95
CA GLU A 33 -0.39 3.27 33.91
C GLU A 33 -1.27 2.37 33.02
N ALA A 34 -2.60 2.47 33.16
CA ALA A 34 -3.52 1.72 32.30
C ALA A 34 -3.41 2.12 30.83
N LEU A 35 -3.17 3.41 30.54
CA LEU A 35 -2.99 3.90 29.17
C LEU A 35 -1.67 3.41 28.58
N ASP A 36 -0.58 3.45 29.36
CA ASP A 36 0.74 2.98 28.94
C ASP A 36 0.72 1.48 28.61
N GLU A 37 0.03 0.67 29.41
CA GLU A 37 -0.17 -0.76 29.12
C GLU A 37 -0.91 -0.97 27.79
N LYS A 38 -2.00 -0.24 27.56
CA LYS A 38 -2.76 -0.33 26.30
C LYS A 38 -1.93 0.13 25.10
N MET A 39 -1.20 1.22 25.24
CA MET A 39 -0.27 1.73 24.23
C MET A 39 0.79 0.70 23.87
N LYS A 40 1.36 0.02 24.87
CA LYS A 40 2.34 -1.05 24.66
C LYS A 40 1.74 -2.21 23.86
N THR A 41 0.55 -2.70 24.22
CA THR A 41 -0.14 -3.74 23.45
C THR A 41 -0.36 -3.32 21.99
N ILE A 42 -0.82 -2.08 21.77
CA ILE A 42 -1.07 -1.55 20.42
C ILE A 42 0.23 -1.50 19.60
N ILE A 43 1.34 -1.08 20.20
CA ILE A 43 2.65 -1.02 19.52
C ILE A 43 3.13 -2.42 19.13
N GLU A 44 2.99 -3.40 20.04
CA GLU A 44 3.37 -4.79 19.79
C GLU A 44 2.55 -5.40 18.64
N GLU A 45 1.22 -5.24 18.68
CA GLU A 45 0.32 -5.68 17.60
C GLU A 45 0.64 -4.97 16.27
N ASN A 46 0.92 -3.67 16.29
CA ASN A 46 1.26 -2.92 15.09
C ASN A 46 2.55 -3.43 14.44
N ASN A 47 3.56 -3.74 15.25
CA ASN A 47 4.82 -4.32 14.77
C ASN A 47 4.61 -5.73 14.19
N PHE A 48 3.78 -6.56 14.84
CA PHE A 48 3.41 -7.87 14.32
C PHE A 48 2.71 -7.76 12.95
N LEU A 49 1.75 -6.84 12.83
CA LEU A 49 1.03 -6.61 11.57
C LEU A 49 1.97 -6.12 10.45
N LYS A 50 2.88 -5.18 10.75
CA LYS A 50 3.89 -4.71 9.79
C LYS A 50 4.77 -5.85 9.27
N ASN A 51 5.23 -6.72 10.16
CA ASN A 51 5.99 -7.90 9.77
C ASN A 51 5.16 -8.82 8.87
N LYS A 52 3.88 -9.01 9.21
CA LYS A 52 3.00 -9.87 8.40
C LYS A 52 2.75 -9.31 7.01
N VAL A 53 2.58 -8.00 6.89
CA VAL A 53 2.45 -7.31 5.61
C VAL A 53 3.72 -7.54 4.78
N SER A 54 4.90 -7.33 5.35
CA SER A 54 6.16 -7.54 4.64
C SER A 54 6.35 -8.99 4.16
N GLU A 55 6.01 -9.98 5.00
CA GLU A 55 6.03 -11.39 4.58
C GLU A 55 5.10 -11.66 3.40
N LEU A 56 3.90 -11.08 3.42
CA LEU A 56 2.91 -11.27 2.36
C LEU A 56 3.34 -10.60 1.05
N GLU A 57 3.94 -9.42 1.12
CA GLU A 57 4.52 -8.73 -0.04
C GLU A 57 5.64 -9.56 -0.68
N GLN A 58 6.53 -10.13 0.13
CA GLN A 58 7.59 -11.00 -0.39
C GLN A 58 7.03 -12.25 -1.07
N LYS A 59 6.00 -12.88 -0.47
CA LYS A 59 5.31 -14.01 -1.09
C LYS A 59 4.65 -13.62 -2.40
N LEU A 60 4.02 -12.45 -2.46
CA LEU A 60 3.38 -11.95 -3.69
C LEU A 60 4.41 -11.75 -4.80
N ILE A 61 5.55 -11.14 -4.49
CA ILE A 61 6.65 -10.95 -5.45
C ILE A 61 7.18 -12.31 -5.94
N ALA A 62 7.37 -13.27 -5.03
CA ALA A 62 7.83 -14.61 -5.40
C ALA A 62 6.84 -15.32 -6.34
N VAL A 63 5.53 -15.23 -6.05
CA VAL A 63 4.48 -15.80 -6.89
C VAL A 63 4.42 -15.14 -8.26
N ASP A 64 4.49 -13.80 -8.34
CA ASP A 64 4.48 -13.09 -9.62
C ASP A 64 5.73 -13.42 -10.45
N LYS A 65 6.90 -13.55 -9.80
CA LYS A 65 8.14 -13.98 -10.44
C LYS A 65 8.04 -15.40 -10.99
N GLU A 66 7.50 -16.34 -10.22
CA GLU A 66 7.33 -17.73 -10.69
C GLU A 66 6.33 -17.80 -11.85
N LYS A 67 5.22 -17.04 -11.77
CA LYS A 67 4.23 -16.96 -12.85
C LYS A 67 4.80 -16.41 -14.15
N ARG A 68 5.76 -15.48 -14.07
CA ARG A 68 6.39 -14.85 -15.24
C ARG A 68 7.71 -15.49 -15.65
N LYS A 69 8.16 -16.53 -14.97
CA LYS A 69 9.48 -17.16 -15.17
C LYS A 69 9.74 -17.62 -16.59
N ASN A 70 8.69 -18.07 -17.29
CA ASN A 70 8.76 -18.56 -18.66
C ASN A 70 8.30 -17.51 -19.69
N ASN A 71 8.01 -16.28 -19.25
CA ASN A 71 7.59 -15.22 -20.15
C ASN A 71 8.82 -14.57 -20.77
N LEU A 72 8.85 -14.48 -22.09
CA LEU A 72 9.86 -13.73 -22.84
C LEU A 72 9.27 -12.38 -23.25
N VAL A 73 10.06 -11.32 -23.11
CA VAL A 73 9.67 -9.96 -23.50
C VAL A 73 10.66 -9.44 -24.53
N PHE A 74 10.14 -9.13 -25.71
CA PHE A 74 10.93 -8.63 -26.83
C PHE A 74 10.73 -7.12 -26.95
N PHE A 75 11.83 -6.37 -26.99
CA PHE A 75 11.83 -4.92 -27.17
C PHE A 75 12.43 -4.56 -28.52
N GLY A 76 11.95 -3.48 -29.16
CA GLY A 76 12.51 -2.97 -30.41
C GLY A 76 12.22 -3.83 -31.65
N ILE A 77 11.31 -4.81 -31.55
CA ILE A 77 10.87 -5.61 -32.69
C ILE A 77 9.89 -4.82 -33.56
N GLU A 78 9.99 -5.00 -34.88
CA GLU A 78 9.05 -4.41 -35.83
C GLU A 78 7.64 -5.01 -35.62
N GLU A 79 6.61 -4.16 -35.64
CA GLU A 79 5.22 -4.58 -35.43
C GLU A 79 4.66 -5.31 -36.67
N LYS A 80 4.99 -6.60 -36.78
CA LYS A 80 4.50 -7.51 -37.83
C LYS A 80 3.40 -8.43 -37.31
N GLY A 81 2.55 -8.90 -38.22
CA GLY A 81 1.39 -9.72 -37.92
C GLY A 81 0.17 -8.91 -37.46
N LYS A 82 -1.02 -9.25 -37.98
CA LYS A 82 -2.30 -8.67 -37.58
C LYS A 82 -3.14 -9.65 -36.75
N SER A 83 -2.90 -10.95 -36.92
CA SER A 83 -3.55 -12.02 -36.17
C SER A 83 -2.62 -12.63 -35.12
N GLU A 84 -3.19 -13.34 -34.15
CA GLU A 84 -2.42 -14.05 -33.12
C GLU A 84 -1.52 -15.13 -33.74
N GLY A 85 -2.01 -15.90 -34.71
CA GLY A 85 -1.22 -16.93 -35.40
C GLY A 85 0.00 -16.36 -36.13
N GLU A 86 -0.17 -15.26 -36.86
CA GLU A 86 0.95 -14.55 -37.50
C GLU A 86 1.98 -14.06 -36.47
N LEU A 87 1.54 -13.69 -35.26
CA LEU A 87 2.44 -13.25 -34.21
C LEU A 87 3.21 -14.43 -33.60
N VAL A 88 2.58 -15.59 -33.44
CA VAL A 88 3.25 -16.83 -33.01
C VAL A 88 4.34 -17.21 -34.00
N ASP A 89 4.03 -17.25 -35.30
CA ASP A 89 5.01 -17.61 -36.33
C ASP A 89 6.15 -16.59 -36.41
N TYR A 90 5.86 -15.29 -36.31
CA TYR A 90 6.89 -14.26 -36.30
C TYR A 90 7.83 -14.38 -35.09
N ILE A 91 7.30 -14.64 -33.89
CA ILE A 91 8.13 -14.82 -32.69
C ILE A 91 8.93 -16.13 -32.77
N LYS A 92 8.34 -17.20 -33.30
CA LYS A 92 9.04 -18.46 -33.55
C LYS A 92 10.24 -18.24 -34.46
N ASP A 93 10.04 -17.61 -35.62
CA ASP A 93 11.10 -17.37 -36.59
C ASP A 93 12.22 -16.54 -35.97
N LEU A 94 11.89 -15.50 -35.20
CA LEU A 94 12.88 -14.70 -34.46
C LEU A 94 13.72 -15.55 -33.48
N ILE A 95 13.10 -16.50 -32.77
CA ILE A 95 13.80 -17.38 -31.82
C ILE A 95 14.69 -18.40 -32.53
N VAL A 96 14.21 -18.95 -33.64
CA VAL A 96 14.97 -19.86 -34.50
C VAL A 96 16.16 -19.16 -35.13
N ASP A 97 16.00 -17.92 -35.58
CA ASP A 97 17.09 -17.08 -36.11
C ASP A 97 18.17 -16.79 -35.06
N MET A 98 17.82 -16.79 -33.76
CA MET A 98 18.78 -16.69 -32.66
C MET A 98 19.51 -18.02 -32.36
N GLY A 99 19.22 -19.09 -33.11
CA GLY A 99 19.87 -20.41 -33.00
C GLY A 99 19.20 -21.36 -31.99
N VAL A 100 17.98 -21.04 -31.54
CA VAL A 100 17.22 -21.89 -30.62
C VAL A 100 16.10 -22.59 -31.37
N HIS A 101 16.11 -23.92 -31.38
CA HIS A 101 15.01 -24.68 -31.97
C HIS A 101 13.73 -24.49 -31.14
N MET A 102 12.64 -24.08 -31.80
CA MET A 102 11.33 -23.91 -31.16
C MET A 102 10.20 -24.18 -32.17
N ASP A 103 9.16 -24.83 -31.69
CA ASP A 103 7.93 -25.11 -32.43
C ASP A 103 6.74 -24.26 -31.93
N SER A 104 5.81 -23.94 -32.83
CA SER A 104 4.68 -23.03 -32.53
C SER A 104 3.81 -23.50 -31.36
N HIS A 105 3.70 -24.81 -31.12
CA HIS A 105 2.91 -25.38 -30.01
C HIS A 105 3.56 -25.21 -28.63
N GLU A 106 4.85 -24.81 -28.57
CA GLU A 106 5.55 -24.55 -27.31
C GLU A 106 5.21 -23.15 -26.77
N ILE A 107 4.62 -22.30 -27.60
CA ILE A 107 4.18 -20.95 -27.25
C ILE A 107 2.74 -21.06 -26.72
N SER A 108 2.56 -20.88 -25.42
CA SER A 108 1.24 -20.95 -24.81
C SER A 108 0.36 -19.74 -25.13
N ASN A 109 0.93 -18.54 -25.13
CA ASN A 109 0.22 -17.28 -25.40
C ASN A 109 1.20 -16.26 -25.98
N VAL A 110 0.72 -15.40 -26.88
CA VAL A 110 1.49 -14.28 -27.40
C VAL A 110 0.61 -13.04 -27.50
N TYR A 111 1.13 -11.90 -27.06
CA TYR A 111 0.42 -10.62 -27.15
C TYR A 111 1.39 -9.45 -27.10
N ARG A 112 0.97 -8.32 -27.68
CA ARG A 112 1.70 -7.05 -27.57
C ARG A 112 1.36 -6.39 -26.24
N ILE A 113 2.36 -5.80 -25.60
CA ILE A 113 2.18 -5.04 -24.36
C ILE A 113 2.01 -3.56 -24.73
N GLY A 114 0.91 -2.95 -24.27
CA GLY A 114 0.61 -1.53 -24.48
C GLY A 114 -0.37 -1.26 -25.63
N LYS A 115 -0.56 0.03 -25.95
CA LYS A 115 -1.45 0.45 -27.05
C LYS A 115 -0.73 0.28 -28.39
N GLN A 116 -1.37 -0.39 -29.34
CA GLN A 116 -0.88 -0.47 -30.72
C GLN A 116 -0.77 0.94 -31.28
N LYS A 117 0.36 1.26 -31.94
CA LYS A 117 0.44 2.48 -32.74
C LYS A 117 -0.52 2.33 -33.91
N LEU A 118 -1.73 2.87 -33.77
CA LEU A 118 -2.55 3.20 -34.92
C LEU A 118 -1.68 4.07 -35.83
N SER A 119 -1.45 3.61 -37.06
CA SER A 119 -0.73 4.36 -38.08
C SER A 119 -1.26 5.79 -38.09
N SER A 120 -0.40 6.74 -37.75
CA SER A 120 -0.70 8.17 -37.74
C SER A 120 -1.08 8.63 -39.15
N HIS A 121 -2.36 8.52 -39.51
CA HIS A 121 -2.92 9.04 -40.76
C HIS A 121 -4.38 9.47 -40.67
N SER A 122 -4.82 9.95 -39.49
CA SER A 122 -5.99 10.83 -39.45
C SER A 122 -5.78 11.95 -38.43
N ILE A 123 -5.22 13.06 -38.89
CA ILE A 123 -5.44 14.36 -38.26
C ILE A 123 -6.92 14.66 -38.45
N TYR A 124 -7.75 14.33 -37.46
CA TYR A 124 -9.00 15.03 -37.29
C TYR A 124 -8.89 15.84 -36.01
N HIS A 125 -8.75 17.16 -36.23
CA HIS A 125 -9.13 18.19 -35.29
C HIS A 125 -10.45 17.80 -34.62
N ASN A 126 -10.47 17.74 -33.29
CA ASN A 126 -11.72 17.87 -32.57
C ASN A 126 -11.67 19.18 -31.78
N PRO A 127 -12.39 20.23 -32.21
CA PRO A 127 -12.52 21.46 -31.46
C PRO A 127 -13.53 21.27 -30.33
N MET A 128 -13.17 21.79 -29.16
CA MET A 128 -14.04 22.04 -28.00
C MET A 128 -14.56 20.83 -27.20
N GLU A 129 -13.83 20.50 -26.14
CA GLU A 129 -14.46 20.21 -24.84
C GLU A 129 -13.93 21.21 -23.81
N LYS A 130 -14.64 22.33 -23.68
CA LYS A 130 -14.61 23.13 -22.46
C LYS A 130 -15.56 22.44 -21.47
N THR A 131 -15.08 22.02 -20.32
CA THR A 131 -15.89 22.00 -19.09
C THR A 131 -15.07 22.40 -17.87
N PRO A 132 -15.72 22.96 -16.83
CA PRO A 132 -15.15 23.89 -15.88
C PRO A 132 -14.81 23.22 -14.54
N TYR A 133 -14.40 24.07 -13.58
CA TYR A 133 -14.35 23.86 -12.12
C TYR A 133 -12.94 23.72 -11.52
N THR A 134 -12.35 24.91 -11.40
CA THR A 134 -11.73 25.50 -10.20
C THR A 134 -11.59 24.62 -8.95
N GLN A 135 -10.33 24.60 -8.49
CA GLN A 135 -9.83 24.12 -7.21
C GLN A 135 -10.53 24.82 -6.03
N LYS A 136 -10.72 24.06 -4.95
CA LYS A 136 -10.88 24.59 -3.58
C LYS A 136 -9.52 24.64 -2.90
#